data_AF-A0A7K1AU75-F1
#
_entry.id   AF-A0A7K1AU75-F1
#
_cell.length_a   1.000
_cell.length_b   1.000
_cell.length_c   1.000
_cell.angle_alpha   90.00
_cell.angle_beta   90.00
_cell.angle_gamma   90.00
#
_symmetry.space_group_name_H-M   'P 1'
#
loop_
_entity.id
_entity.type
_entity.pdbx_description
1 polymer ?
#
loop_
_entity_poly.entity_id
_entity_poly.type
_entity_poly.pdbx_seq_one_letter_code
_entity_poly.pdbx_strand_id
1 'polypeptide(L)'
;PTELVGFVREIEAALILVCEDLGINADRVEGRSGVWIKDAKGDRKIAAIGIRVAKGVTMHGFALNVNPDLTAFSQIVPCGITDADVTSLEIELGRAITIDEVAPLVERHVFESLKKVSV
;
A
#
# COMPACT_ATOMS: atom_id res chain seq x y z
N PRO A 1 -7.19 -16.42 -8.87
CA PRO A 1 -8.29 -15.66 -8.22
C PRO A 1 -9.43 -15.34 -9.19
N THR A 2 -10.62 -15.93 -8.98
CA THR A 2 -11.86 -15.59 -9.70
C THR A 2 -12.48 -14.30 -9.19
N GLU A 3 -12.07 -13.82 -8.02
CA GLU A 3 -12.54 -12.58 -7.39
C GLU A 3 -11.35 -11.62 -7.18
N LEU A 4 -11.15 -10.69 -8.13
CA LEU A 4 -10.02 -9.76 -8.13
C LEU A 4 -10.13 -8.71 -7.02
N VAL A 5 -11.34 -8.27 -6.69
CA VAL A 5 -11.56 -7.19 -5.71
C VAL A 5 -11.16 -7.68 -4.32
N GLY A 6 -11.56 -8.90 -3.95
CA GLY A 6 -11.18 -9.56 -2.71
C GLY A 6 -9.66 -9.79 -2.62
N PHE A 7 -9.02 -10.18 -3.73
CA PHE A 7 -7.56 -10.29 -3.77
C PHE A 7 -6.88 -8.94 -3.48
N VAL A 8 -7.32 -7.85 -4.11
CA VAL A 8 -6.81 -6.50 -3.84
C VAL A 8 -7.05 -6.10 -2.39
N ARG A 9 -8.24 -6.36 -1.85
CA ARG A 9 -8.59 -6.05 -0.45
C ARG A 9 -7.71 -6.80 0.55
N GLU A 10 -7.36 -8.05 0.31
CA GLU A 10 -6.46 -8.79 1.20
C GLU A 10 -5.01 -8.24 1.17
N ILE A 11 -4.55 -7.75 0.02
CA ILE A 11 -3.27 -7.04 -0.08
C ILE A 11 -3.34 -5.70 0.67
N GLU A 12 -4.41 -4.93 0.52
CA GLU A 12 -4.62 -3.70 1.31
C GLU A 12 -4.61 -3.99 2.81
N ALA A 13 -5.29 -5.05 3.25
CA ALA A 13 -5.31 -5.45 4.66
C ALA A 13 -3.91 -5.81 5.18
N ALA A 14 -3.14 -6.58 4.40
CA ALA A 14 -1.76 -6.91 4.78
C ALA A 14 -0.89 -5.66 4.96
N LEU A 15 -0.99 -4.72 4.03
CA LEU A 15 -0.19 -3.49 4.06
C LEU A 15 -0.63 -2.53 5.17
N ILE A 16 -1.92 -2.52 5.54
CA ILE A 16 -2.42 -1.80 6.72
C ILE A 16 -1.79 -2.39 7.99
N LEU A 17 -1.76 -3.72 8.13
CA LEU A 17 -1.13 -4.38 9.28
C LEU A 17 0.38 -4.11 9.37
N VAL A 18 1.08 -4.01 8.24
CA VAL A 18 2.49 -3.57 8.22
C VAL A 18 2.63 -2.15 8.77
N CYS A 19 1.74 -1.24 8.41
CA CYS A 19 1.75 0.13 8.94
C CYS A 19 1.45 0.13 10.45
N GLU A 20 0.49 -0.67 10.89
CA GLU A 20 0.11 -0.81 12.30
C GLU A 20 1.26 -1.34 13.16
N ASP A 21 2.00 -2.36 12.69
CA ASP A 21 3.22 -2.87 13.36
C ASP A 21 4.29 -1.79 13.57
N LEU A 22 4.33 -0.78 12.70
CA LEU A 22 5.24 0.36 12.77
C LEU A 22 4.65 1.55 13.55
N GLY A 23 3.42 1.42 14.06
CA GLY A 23 2.73 2.48 14.81
C GLY A 23 2.06 3.54 13.93
N ILE A 24 1.87 3.26 12.63
CA ILE A 24 1.17 4.15 11.70
C ILE A 24 -0.28 3.67 11.53
N ASN A 25 -1.24 4.57 11.77
CA ASN A 25 -2.65 4.29 11.54
C ASN A 25 -3.00 4.53 10.05
N ALA A 26 -3.08 3.45 9.29
CA ALA A 26 -3.44 3.47 7.87
C ALA A 26 -4.78 2.77 7.61
N ASP A 27 -5.47 3.16 6.55
CA ASP A 27 -6.80 2.65 6.20
C ASP A 27 -7.01 2.64 4.68
N ARG A 28 -8.17 2.15 4.24
CA ARG A 28 -8.68 2.23 2.88
C ARG A 28 -9.47 3.52 2.68
N VAL A 29 -9.51 4.00 1.44
CA VAL A 29 -10.44 5.05 1.03
C VAL A 29 -11.41 4.44 0.01
N GLU A 30 -12.71 4.60 0.25
CA GLU A 30 -13.75 4.07 -0.63
C GLU A 30 -13.57 4.61 -2.06
N GLY A 31 -13.62 3.72 -3.05
CA GLY A 31 -13.40 4.08 -4.45
C GLY A 31 -11.93 4.32 -4.84
N ARG A 32 -10.96 4.26 -3.91
CA ARG A 32 -9.54 4.51 -4.17
C ARG A 32 -8.67 3.35 -3.69
N SER A 33 -8.24 2.48 -4.62
CA SER A 33 -7.37 1.35 -4.29
C SER A 33 -6.04 1.79 -3.68
N GLY A 34 -5.52 0.98 -2.77
CA GLY A 34 -4.27 1.24 -2.05
C GLY A 34 -4.49 1.53 -0.57
N VAL A 35 -3.42 1.92 0.09
CA VAL A 35 -3.40 2.19 1.53
C VAL A 35 -3.10 3.66 1.76
N TRP A 36 -3.80 4.25 2.71
CA TRP A 36 -3.91 5.69 2.91
C TRP A 36 -3.77 6.07 4.38
N ILE A 37 -3.21 7.25 4.64
CA ILE A 37 -3.29 7.91 5.94
C ILE A 37 -4.41 8.94 5.86
N LYS A 38 -5.29 8.95 6.88
CA LYS A 38 -6.45 9.84 6.96
C LYS A 38 -6.42 10.59 8.28
N ASP A 39 -6.05 11.86 8.22
CA ASP A 39 -5.97 12.72 9.41
C ASP A 39 -6.33 14.17 9.06
N ALA A 40 -6.12 15.08 10.02
CA ALA A 40 -6.41 16.51 9.86
C ALA A 40 -5.60 17.20 8.73
N LYS A 41 -4.53 16.59 8.24
CA LYS A 41 -3.73 17.10 7.11
C LYS A 41 -4.25 16.63 5.75
N GLY A 42 -5.31 15.81 5.73
CA GLY A 42 -5.92 15.27 4.51
C GLY A 42 -5.44 13.87 4.15
N ASP A 43 -6.03 13.30 3.10
CA ASP A 43 -5.74 11.95 2.64
C ASP A 43 -4.37 11.89 1.94
N ARG A 44 -3.52 10.96 2.38
CA ARG A 44 -2.19 10.73 1.81
C ARG A 44 -1.98 9.26 1.47
N LYS A 45 -1.64 8.94 0.23
CA LYS A 45 -1.39 7.56 -0.19
C LYS A 45 -0.02 7.09 0.25
N ILE A 46 0.05 5.99 0.99
CA ILE A 46 1.31 5.36 1.41
C ILE A 46 1.66 4.11 0.59
N ALA A 47 0.65 3.42 0.04
CA ALA A 47 0.87 2.30 -0.86
C ALA A 47 -0.05 2.33 -2.09
N ALA A 48 0.53 2.15 -3.26
CA ALA A 48 -0.19 1.95 -4.51
C ALA A 48 -0.37 0.46 -4.79
N ILE A 49 -1.53 0.07 -5.32
CA ILE A 49 -1.82 -1.31 -5.70
C ILE A 49 -2.35 -1.32 -7.13
N GLY A 50 -1.70 -2.12 -7.97
CA GLY A 50 -2.07 -2.33 -9.36
C GLY A 50 -1.79 -3.78 -9.70
N ILE A 51 -2.84 -4.57 -9.87
CA ILE A 51 -2.75 -6.02 -10.12
C ILE A 51 -3.48 -6.33 -11.42
N ARG A 52 -2.88 -7.21 -12.21
CA ARG A 52 -3.49 -7.80 -13.40
C ARG A 52 -3.59 -9.31 -13.21
N VAL A 53 -4.70 -9.92 -13.64
CA VAL A 53 -4.84 -11.37 -13.72
C VAL A 53 -4.91 -11.78 -15.18
N ALA A 54 -4.05 -12.72 -15.58
CA ALA A 54 -4.07 -13.31 -16.91
C ALA A 54 -3.87 -14.82 -16.81
N LYS A 55 -4.75 -15.60 -17.46
CA LYS A 55 -4.69 -17.08 -17.44
C LYS A 55 -4.60 -17.67 -16.02
N GLY A 56 -5.28 -17.06 -15.05
CA GLY A 56 -5.30 -17.51 -13.66
C GLY A 56 -4.10 -17.07 -12.80
N VAL A 57 -3.11 -16.38 -13.37
CA VAL A 57 -1.90 -15.92 -12.68
C VAL A 57 -1.94 -14.39 -12.48
N THR A 58 -1.55 -13.92 -11.29
CA THR A 58 -1.41 -12.50 -10.97
C THR A 58 -0.09 -11.94 -11.47
N MET A 59 -0.08 -10.67 -11.90
CA MET A 59 1.08 -9.91 -12.32
C MET A 59 1.04 -8.51 -11.69
N HIS A 60 2.19 -7.84 -11.66
CA HIS A 60 2.42 -6.57 -10.94
C HIS A 60 2.35 -6.77 -9.42
N GLY A 61 1.52 -5.99 -8.70
CA GLY A 61 1.41 -6.10 -7.24
C GLY A 61 1.14 -4.75 -6.58
N PHE A 62 1.99 -4.40 -5.62
CA PHE A 62 1.90 -3.16 -4.87
C PHE A 62 3.26 -2.47 -4.78
N ALA A 63 3.24 -1.19 -4.44
CA ALA A 63 4.40 -0.40 -4.09
C ALA A 63 4.10 0.33 -2.77
N LEU A 64 4.81 -0.03 -1.71
CA LEU A 64 4.78 0.63 -0.41
C LEU A 64 5.91 1.66 -0.34
N ASN A 65 5.60 2.91 -0.09
CA ASN A 65 6.58 3.98 0.00
C ASN A 65 7.32 3.87 1.34
N VAL A 66 8.50 3.26 1.36
CA VAL A 66 9.34 3.19 2.58
C VAL A 66 10.04 4.53 2.81
N ASN A 67 10.99 4.87 1.93
CA ASN A 67 11.74 6.12 1.94
C ASN A 67 12.08 6.63 0.51
N PRO A 68 11.15 6.59 -0.47
CA PRO A 68 11.42 7.12 -1.80
C PRO A 68 11.52 8.65 -1.78
N ASP A 69 12.22 9.21 -2.77
CA ASP A 69 12.10 10.64 -3.09
C ASP A 69 10.69 10.92 -3.65
N LEU A 70 9.85 11.57 -2.85
CA LEU A 70 8.48 11.88 -3.24
C LEU A 70 8.37 13.07 -4.22
N THR A 71 9.46 13.81 -4.49
CA THR A 71 9.40 14.93 -5.45
C THR A 71 9.05 14.46 -6.86
N ALA A 72 9.35 13.21 -7.22
CA ALA A 72 8.95 12.60 -8.48
C ALA A 72 7.42 12.57 -8.68
N PHE A 73 6.63 12.48 -7.60
CA PHE A 73 5.17 12.48 -7.69
C PHE A 73 4.60 13.85 -8.08
N SER A 74 5.33 14.94 -7.85
CA SER A 74 4.93 16.30 -8.28
C SER A 74 4.93 16.48 -9.80
N GLN A 75 5.57 15.57 -10.53
CA GLN A 75 5.68 15.63 -11.99
C GLN A 75 4.59 14.84 -12.72
N ILE A 76 3.70 14.18 -11.97
CA ILE A 76 2.61 13.36 -12.51
C ILE A 76 1.30 13.68 -11.79
N VAL A 77 0.16 13.23 -12.35
CA VAL A 77 -1.10 13.14 -11.62
C VAL A 77 -1.25 11.69 -11.14
N PRO A 78 -0.80 11.36 -9.91
CA PRO A 78 -0.72 9.98 -9.46
C PRO A 78 -2.11 9.37 -9.32
N CYS A 79 -2.29 8.19 -9.93
CA CYS A 79 -3.57 7.46 -9.95
C CYS A 79 -4.77 8.27 -10.48
N GLY A 80 -4.56 9.39 -11.19
CA GLY A 80 -5.63 10.28 -11.65
C GLY A 80 -6.30 11.10 -10.54
N ILE A 81 -5.68 11.17 -9.36
CA ILE A 81 -6.22 11.84 -8.17
C ILE A 81 -5.52 13.19 -8.03
N THR A 82 -6.30 14.27 -7.93
CA THR A 82 -5.78 15.64 -7.81
C THR A 82 -6.05 16.27 -6.44
N ASP A 83 -6.81 15.60 -5.59
CA ASP A 83 -7.29 16.08 -4.28
C ASP A 83 -6.72 15.25 -3.11
N ALA A 84 -5.61 14.54 -3.33
CA ALA A 84 -4.90 13.80 -2.30
C ALA A 84 -3.39 13.81 -2.57
N ASP A 85 -2.63 13.71 -1.49
CA ASP A 85 -1.17 13.69 -1.53
C ASP A 85 -0.62 12.26 -1.47
N VAL A 86 0.70 12.13 -1.54
CA VAL A 86 1.44 10.89 -1.29
C VAL A 86 2.33 11.05 -0.08
N THR A 87 2.62 9.96 0.62
CA THR A 87 3.52 9.93 1.78
C THR A 87 4.40 8.68 1.78
N SER A 88 5.27 8.55 2.77
CA SER A 88 6.17 7.41 2.99
C SER A 88 6.26 7.04 4.47
N LEU A 89 6.72 5.82 4.78
CA LEU A 89 6.97 5.39 6.15
C LEU A 89 7.97 6.31 6.86
N GLU A 90 9.04 6.74 6.17
CA GLU A 90 10.03 7.67 6.73
C GLU A 90 9.41 8.99 7.19
N ILE A 91 8.50 9.55 6.39
CA ILE A 91 7.81 10.81 6.72
C ILE A 91 6.85 10.62 7.88
N GLU A 92 6.01 9.58 7.84
CA GLU A 92 4.98 9.36 8.86
C GLU A 92 5.58 8.90 10.20
N LEU A 93 6.73 8.20 10.20
CA LEU A 93 7.47 7.84 11.42
C LEU A 93 8.34 8.97 11.96
N GLY A 94 8.71 9.96 11.11
CA GLY A 94 9.66 11.00 11.48
C GLY A 94 11.08 10.50 11.74
N ARG A 95 11.44 9.34 11.17
CA ARG A 95 12.78 8.74 11.28
C ARG A 95 13.16 8.00 10.01
N ALA A 96 14.46 7.87 9.76
CA ALA A 96 14.97 7.00 8.71
C ALA A 96 14.54 5.55 8.93
N ILE A 97 14.15 4.90 7.83
CA ILE A 97 13.74 3.51 7.78
C ILE A 97 14.16 2.91 6.44
N THR A 98 14.54 1.64 6.42
CA THR A 98 15.05 0.97 5.22
C THR A 98 14.11 -0.13 4.74
N ILE A 99 14.23 -0.51 3.48
CA ILE A 99 13.49 -1.64 2.92
C ILE A 99 13.77 -2.94 3.70
N ASP A 100 15.01 -3.16 4.13
CA ASP A 100 15.40 -4.36 4.88
C ASP A 100 14.71 -4.47 6.25
N GLU A 101 14.41 -3.33 6.89
CA GLU A 101 13.64 -3.30 8.14
C GLU A 101 12.16 -3.66 7.91
N VAL A 102 11.61 -3.26 6.76
CA VAL A 102 10.18 -3.40 6.44
C VAL A 102 9.85 -4.73 5.75
N ALA A 103 10.79 -5.28 4.98
CA ALA A 103 10.59 -6.48 4.16
C ALA A 103 10.10 -7.70 4.97
N PRO A 104 10.62 -8.01 6.17
CA PRO A 104 10.13 -9.14 6.96
C PRO A 104 8.67 -8.98 7.42
N LEU A 105 8.24 -7.75 7.72
CA LEU A 105 6.85 -7.47 8.09
C LEU A 105 5.92 -7.67 6.89
N VAL A 106 6.33 -7.17 5.73
CA VAL A 106 5.59 -7.32 4.48
C VAL A 106 5.47 -8.78 4.08
N GLU A 107 6.58 -9.54 4.10
CA GLU A 107 6.58 -10.96 3.77
C GLU A 107 5.57 -11.72 4.64
N ARG A 108 5.64 -11.53 5.97
CA ARG A 108 4.74 -12.16 6.93
C ARG A 108 3.27 -11.88 6.62
N HIS A 109 2.88 -10.60 6.54
CA HIS A 109 1.48 -10.23 6.40
C HIS A 109 0.92 -10.53 5.02
N VAL A 110 1.70 -10.33 3.96
CA VAL A 110 1.27 -10.67 2.59
C VAL A 110 1.12 -12.17 2.44
N PHE A 111 2.04 -12.98 3.00
CA PHE A 111 1.92 -14.44 2.95
C PHE A 111 0.64 -14.93 3.64
N GLU A 112 0.33 -14.43 4.84
CA GLU A 112 -0.91 -14.79 5.54
C GLU A 112 -2.17 -14.33 4.79
N SER A 113 -2.16 -13.14 4.19
CA SER A 113 -3.27 -12.69 3.34
C SER A 113 -3.44 -13.55 2.10
N LEU A 114 -2.35 -13.93 1.42
CA LEU A 114 -2.41 -14.74 0.21
C LEU A 114 -2.98 -16.13 0.48
N LYS A 115 -2.71 -16.75 1.64
CA LYS A 115 -3.33 -18.04 2.03
C LYS A 115 -4.86 -18.02 2.02
N LYS A 116 -5.48 -16.87 2.25
CA LYS A 116 -6.94 -16.73 2.29
C LYS A 116 -7.57 -16.69 0.90
N VAL A 117 -6.80 -16.31 -0.12
CA VAL A 117 -7.28 -16.06 -1.50
C VAL A 117 -6.68 -16.98 -2.55
N SER A 118 -5.65 -17.75 -2.16
CA SER A 118 -5.01 -18.77 -2.99
C SER A 118 -5.65 -20.11 -2.67
N VAL A 119 -6.69 -20.46 -3.43
CA VAL A 119 -7.34 -21.78 -3.41
C VAL A 119 -6.88 -22.57 -4.63
#